data_AF-A0A087USN4-F1
#
_entry.id   AF-A0A087USN4-F1
#
_cell.length_a   1.000
_cell.length_b   1.000
_cell.length_c   1.000
_cell.angle_alpha   90.00
_cell.angle_beta   90.00
_cell.angle_gamma   90.00
#
_symmetry.space_group_name_H-M   'P 1'
#
loop_
_entity.id
_entity.type
_entity.pdbx_description
1 polymer ?
#
loop_
_entity_poly.entity_id
_entity_poly.type
_entity_poly.pdbx_seq_one_letter_code
_entity_poly.pdbx_strand_id
1 'polypeptide(L)'
;LVQKSRNIKGQETAKTSVVNLVDLAGSERASATGATGDRLKESAAINQSLSCLGNCIHSLAERATGRNIRVPYRDSVLTRLLMNALGGNS
;
A
#
# COMPACT_ATOMS: atom_id res chain seq x y z
N LEU A 1 7.70 -16.41 8.96
CA LEU A 1 8.89 -17.22 9.27
C LEU A 1 9.73 -16.48 10.30
N VAL A 2 10.20 -17.17 11.36
CA VAL A 2 11.08 -16.57 12.37
C VAL A 2 12.44 -17.25 12.28
N GLN A 3 13.48 -16.52 11.90
CA GLN A 3 14.85 -16.99 11.91
C GLN A 3 15.50 -16.65 13.24
N LYS A 4 15.85 -17.68 14.03
CA LYS A 4 16.58 -17.52 15.29
C LYS A 4 18.07 -17.74 15.06
N SER A 5 18.93 -16.91 15.65
CA SER A 5 20.38 -17.10 15.64
C SER A 5 20.98 -16.70 16.99
N ARG A 6 22.04 -17.38 17.43
CA ARG A 6 22.74 -17.06 18.69
C ARG A 6 24.11 -16.49 18.38
N ASN A 7 24.45 -15.35 18.98
CA ASN A 7 25.77 -14.74 18.81
C ASN A 7 26.81 -15.33 19.76
N ILE A 8 28.09 -15.00 19.55
CA ILE A 8 29.24 -15.45 20.36
C ILE A 8 29.17 -15.06 21.85
N LYS A 9 28.30 -14.11 22.22
CA LYS A 9 28.04 -13.72 23.62
C LYS A 9 26.88 -14.50 24.25
N GLY A 10 26.34 -15.51 23.55
CA GLY A 10 25.19 -16.30 23.99
C GLY A 10 23.83 -15.60 23.82
N GLN A 11 23.78 -14.41 23.21
CA GLN A 11 22.52 -13.69 22.99
C GLN A 11 21.76 -14.26 21.80
N GLU A 12 20.47 -14.54 21.99
CA GLU A 12 19.57 -15.00 20.94
C GLU A 12 18.93 -13.81 20.23
N THR A 13 19.00 -13.80 18.90
CA THR A 13 18.30 -12.84 18.04
C THR A 13 17.26 -13.58 17.20
N ALA A 14 16.12 -12.94 16.98
CA ALA A 14 15.06 -13.45 16.13
C ALA A 14 14.75 -12.42 15.03
N LYS A 15 14.68 -12.87 13.78
CA LYS A 15 14.26 -12.07 12.62
C LYS A 15 12.93 -12.58 12.10
N THR A 16 12.00 -11.68 11.83
CA THR A 16 10.70 -11.99 11.23
C THR A 16 10.56 -11.17 9.96
N SER A 17 10.03 -11.78 8.90
CA SER A 17 9.65 -11.09 7.68
C SER A 17 8.16 -11.27 7.40
N VAL A 18 7.56 -10.22 6.82
CA VAL A 18 6.18 -10.22 6.32
C VAL A 18 6.25 -9.85 4.85
N VAL A 19 5.67 -10.68 3.99
CA VAL A 19 5.57 -10.43 2.55
C VAL A 19 4.09 -10.30 2.22
N ASN A 20 3.72 -9.22 1.54
CA ASN A 20 2.36 -8.99 1.07
C ASN A 20 2.36 -9.10 -0.45
N LEU A 21 1.65 -10.09 -0.98
CA LEU A 21 1.36 -10.19 -2.41
C LEU A 21 -0.07 -9.72 -2.63
N VAL A 22 -0.23 -8.64 -3.40
CA VAL A 22 -1.52 -7.99 -3.61
C VAL A 22 -1.83 -8.00 -5.10
N ASP A 23 -2.95 -8.63 -5.46
CA ASP A 23 -3.52 -8.57 -6.80
C ASP A 23 -4.55 -7.42 -6.85
N LEU A 24 -4.32 -6.46 -7.73
CA LEU A 24 -5.12 -5.24 -7.82
C LEU A 24 -5.96 -5.26 -9.10
N ALA A 25 -7.10 -4.59 -9.04
CA ALA A 25 -7.92 -4.35 -10.22
C ALA A 25 -7.16 -3.54 -11.29
N GLY A 26 -7.67 -3.59 -12.53
CA GLY A 26 -7.16 -2.79 -13.63
C GLY A 26 -7.15 -1.29 -13.32
N SER A 27 -6.06 -0.62 -13.71
CA SER A 27 -5.84 0.81 -13.48
C SER A 27 -6.25 1.69 -14.67
N GLU A 28 -6.96 1.12 -15.64
CA GLU A 28 -7.47 1.84 -16.79
C GLU A 28 -8.50 2.90 -16.41
N ARG A 29 -8.46 4.01 -17.13
CA ARG A 29 -9.40 5.11 -16.91
C ARG A 29 -10.82 4.64 -17.22
N ALA A 30 -11.77 4.98 -16.36
CA ALA A 30 -13.19 4.67 -16.57
C ALA A 30 -13.70 5.10 -17.96
N SER A 31 -13.21 6.22 -18.50
CA SER A 31 -13.54 6.70 -19.84
C SER A 31 -13.12 5.75 -20.98
N ALA A 32 -12.09 4.93 -20.77
CA ALA A 32 -11.61 3.95 -21.75
C ALA A 32 -12.45 2.66 -21.78
N THR A 33 -13.29 2.44 -20.77
CA THR A 33 -14.03 1.17 -20.59
C THR A 33 -15.37 1.13 -21.33
N GLY A 34 -15.87 2.27 -21.83
CA GLY A 34 -17.21 2.39 -22.39
C GLY A 34 -18.35 2.11 -21.41
N ALA A 35 -18.05 2.01 -20.10
CA ALA A 35 -19.04 1.72 -19.06
C ALA A 35 -20.00 2.90 -18.87
N THR A 36 -21.29 2.58 -18.67
CA THR A 36 -22.36 3.55 -18.40
C THR A 36 -23.16 3.13 -17.17
N GLY A 37 -23.98 4.04 -16.64
CA GLY A 37 -24.88 3.76 -15.51
C GLY A 37 -24.14 3.24 -14.27
N ASP A 38 -24.62 2.13 -13.72
CA ASP A 38 -24.06 1.57 -12.49
C ASP A 38 -22.66 0.98 -12.70
N ARG A 39 -22.37 0.46 -13.89
CA ARG A 39 -21.02 -0.02 -14.23
C ARG A 39 -19.99 1.12 -14.22
N LEU A 40 -20.40 2.34 -14.62
CA LEU A 40 -19.53 3.51 -14.52
C LEU A 40 -19.25 3.89 -13.06
N LYS A 41 -20.26 3.80 -12.19
CA LYS A 41 -20.09 4.07 -10.74
C LYS A 41 -19.15 3.07 -10.09
N GLU A 42 -19.30 1.79 -10.43
CA GLU A 42 -18.40 0.72 -9.96
C GLU A 42 -16.96 0.96 -10.44
N SER A 43 -16.75 1.18 -11.74
CA SER A 43 -15.43 1.49 -12.31
C SER A 43 -14.81 2.75 -11.70
N ALA A 44 -15.62 3.75 -11.35
CA ALA A 44 -15.15 4.94 -10.65
C ALA A 44 -14.68 4.64 -9.23
N ALA A 45 -15.41 3.80 -8.48
CA ALA A 45 -15.02 3.39 -7.13
C ALA A 45 -13.72 2.54 -7.13
N ILE A 46 -13.57 1.63 -8.10
CA ILE A 46 -12.34 0.87 -8.31
C ILE A 46 -11.16 1.83 -8.52
N ASN A 47 -11.29 2.73 -9.49
CA ASN A 47 -10.27 3.72 -9.83
C ASN A 47 -9.95 4.69 -8.69
N GLN A 48 -10.95 5.04 -7.87
CA GLN A 48 -10.74 5.86 -6.68
C GLN A 48 -9.79 5.16 -5.70
N SER A 49 -10.03 3.88 -5.40
CA SER A 49 -9.18 3.14 -4.47
C SER A 49 -7.73 3.01 -4.95
N LEU A 50 -7.52 2.79 -6.26
CA LEU A 50 -6.20 2.72 -6.89
C LEU A 50 -5.51 4.08 -6.94
N SER A 51 -6.25 5.17 -7.18
CA SER A 51 -5.72 6.53 -7.15
C SER A 51 -5.27 6.92 -5.73
N CYS A 52 -6.05 6.57 -4.69
CA CYS A 52 -5.66 6.76 -3.31
C CYS A 52 -4.35 6.02 -2.97
N LEU A 53 -4.16 4.81 -3.52
CA LEU A 53 -2.91 4.06 -3.38
C LEU A 53 -1.74 4.81 -4.03
N GLY A 54 -1.91 5.32 -5.25
CA GLY A 54 -0.92 6.16 -5.92
C GLY A 54 -0.53 7.40 -5.10
N ASN A 55 -1.52 8.08 -4.51
CA ASN A 55 -1.29 9.24 -3.62
C ASN A 55 -0.50 8.87 -2.35
N CYS A 56 -0.76 7.69 -1.78
CA CYS A 56 0.00 7.20 -0.63
C CYS A 56 1.46 6.94 -1.00
N ILE A 57 1.71 6.27 -2.12
CA ILE A 57 3.07 5.97 -2.61
C ILE A 57 3.83 7.27 -2.91
N HIS A 58 3.19 8.22 -3.61
CA HIS A 58 3.79 9.53 -3.87
C HIS A 58 4.15 10.25 -2.56
N SER A 59 3.21 10.33 -1.61
CA SER A 59 3.46 10.96 -0.31
C SER A 59 4.59 10.28 0.49
N LEU A 60 4.72 8.96 0.38
CA LEU A 60 5.81 8.19 0.98
C LEU A 60 7.16 8.51 0.35
N ALA A 61 7.22 8.60 -0.98
CA ALA A 61 8.44 8.97 -1.70
C ALA A 61 8.90 10.38 -1.30
N GLU A 62 7.96 11.32 -1.21
CA GLU A 62 8.25 12.68 -0.76
C GLU A 62 8.74 12.70 0.69
N ARG A 63 8.14 11.91 1.57
CA ARG A 63 8.59 11.76 2.96
C ARG A 63 10.02 11.20 3.06
N ALA A 64 10.40 10.28 2.16
CA ALA A 64 11.75 9.75 2.08
C ALA A 64 12.80 10.81 1.69
N THR A 65 12.39 11.90 1.02
CA THR A 65 13.26 13.06 0.76
C THR A 65 13.44 14.00 1.96
N GLY A 66 12.88 13.65 3.12
CA GLY A 66 12.93 14.45 4.35
C GLY A 66 11.80 15.47 4.49
N ARG A 67 10.83 15.49 3.57
CA ARG A 67 9.64 16.36 3.69
C ARG A 67 8.70 15.82 4.77
N ASN A 68 8.19 16.70 5.62
CA ASN A 68 7.18 16.35 6.61
C ASN A 68 5.79 16.33 5.98
N ILE A 69 5.43 15.22 5.34
CA ILE A 69 4.14 15.03 4.65
C ILE A 69 3.35 13.91 5.31
N ARG A 70 2.06 14.17 5.55
CA ARG A 70 1.11 13.17 6.04
C ARG A 70 0.68 12.27 4.88
N VAL A 71 0.87 10.96 5.04
CA VAL A 71 0.44 9.96 4.04
C VAL A 71 -1.08 9.67 4.19
N PRO A 72 -1.89 9.76 3.11
CA PRO A 72 -3.35 9.67 3.17
C PRO A 72 -3.91 8.24 3.18
N TYR A 73 -3.46 7.39 4.11
CA TYR A 73 -3.92 5.99 4.23
C TYR A 73 -5.41 5.80 4.55
N ARG A 74 -6.13 6.87 4.91
CA ARG A 74 -7.55 6.78 5.32
C ARG A 74 -8.51 7.03 4.16
N ASP A 75 -8.00 7.44 3.01
CA ASP A 75 -8.82 7.89 1.88
C ASP A 75 -9.49 6.72 1.15
N SER A 76 -9.00 5.48 1.32
CA SER A 76 -9.69 4.28 0.84
C SER A 76 -9.52 3.11 1.81
N VAL A 77 -10.42 2.13 1.72
CA VAL A 77 -10.30 0.87 2.48
C VAL A 77 -9.02 0.13 2.09
N LEU A 78 -8.66 0.15 0.80
CA LEU A 78 -7.44 -0.48 0.29
C LEU A 78 -6.19 0.09 0.96
N THR A 79 -6.03 1.42 1.00
CA THR A 79 -4.84 2.04 1.60
C THR A 79 -4.82 1.89 3.12
N ARG A 80 -5.98 1.77 3.75
CA ARG A 80 -6.08 1.48 5.19
C ARG A 80 -5.62 0.06 5.53
N LEU A 81 -5.99 -0.93 4.70
CA LEU A 81 -5.54 -2.32 4.86
C LEU A 81 -4.04 -2.46 4.61
N LEU A 82 -3.51 -1.75 3.62
CA LEU A 82 -2.10 -1.80 3.23
C LEU A 82 -1.19 -0.86 4.05
N MET A 83 -1.73 -0.09 5.00
CA MET A 83 -0.99 0.91 5.76
C MET A 83 0.29 0.36 6.39
N ASN A 84 0.22 -0.83 7.02
CA ASN A 84 1.38 -1.45 7.65
C ASN A 84 2.41 -1.93 6.64
N ALA A 85 1.97 -2.37 5.45
CA ALA A 85 2.85 -2.83 4.39
C ALA A 85 3.58 -1.67 3.69
N LEU A 86 2.91 -0.53 3.53
CA LEU A 86 3.41 0.65 2.81
C LEU A 86 4.20 1.63 3.70
N GLY A 87 3.74 1.80 4.95
CA GLY A 87 4.25 2.84 5.85
C GLY A 87 5.09 2.34 7.02
N GLY A 88 5.20 1.02 7.17
CA GLY A 88 6.08 0.39 8.16
C GLY A 88 7.56 0.64 7.87
N ASN A 89 8.43 0.21 8.78
CA ASN A 89 9.88 0.30 8.64
C ASN A 89 10.35 -0.79 7.64
N SER A 90 9.98 -0.62 6.36
CA SER A 90 10.36 -1.48 5.23
C SER A 90 11.70 -1.07 4.62
#